data_AF-A0A1H0DFP6-F1
#
_entry.id   AF-A0A1H0DFP6-F1
#
_cell.length_a   1.000
_cell.length_b   1.000
_cell.length_c   1.000
_cell.angle_alpha   90.00
_cell.angle_beta   90.00
_cell.angle_gamma   90.00
#
_symmetry.space_group_name_H-M   'P 1'
#
loop_
_entity.id
_entity.type
_entity.pdbx_description
1 polymer ?
#
loop_
_entity_poly.entity_id
_entity_poly.type
_entity_poly.pdbx_seq_one_letter_code
_entity_poly.pdbx_strand_id
1 'polypeptide(L)'
;MRAPWFEAVARPWRHGRIVGRYRAERHPGICAALRAATPDSVLLVGNSHAEYIGTPDFGGRPSLNIAVGGSTAADCARHLAGLRVPVRCAASVLIIGTNDIMRWRRPEQARSVARFEAEVRRILESLEAWSAQVFVAAVPPVGAWTTGRDPAAVAVFSGRLAALCAERGHRFIDPFAALRDGAGGIAGSGLYRDGVHLADYTRLATELAGLTVIDRDPTPCRDTRSWAEPVAAPARSALAPSGPRSFRTAAPNPAANLRVLRAAWAGRP
;
A
#
# COMPACT_ATOMS: atom_id res chain seq x y z
N MET A 1 35.30 5.32 -16.19
CA MET A 1 33.99 5.85 -16.62
C MET A 1 32.97 4.72 -16.59
N ARG A 2 31.96 4.76 -15.71
CA ARG A 2 30.87 3.76 -15.74
C ARG A 2 29.90 4.13 -16.86
N ALA A 3 29.58 3.17 -17.73
CA ALA A 3 28.74 3.44 -18.89
C ALA A 3 27.28 3.77 -18.45
N PRO A 4 26.72 4.92 -18.86
CA PRO A 4 25.41 5.41 -18.39
C PRO A 4 24.25 4.42 -18.61
N TRP A 5 24.33 3.56 -19.62
CA TRP A 5 23.30 2.56 -19.93
C TRP A 5 23.21 1.44 -18.89
N PHE A 6 24.33 1.08 -18.25
CA PHE A 6 24.34 0.03 -17.22
C PHE A 6 23.55 0.46 -15.97
N GLU A 7 23.65 1.73 -15.58
CA GLU A 7 22.87 2.25 -14.46
C GLU A 7 21.37 2.31 -14.75
N ALA A 8 20.98 2.61 -15.99
CA ALA A 8 19.59 2.65 -16.41
C ALA A 8 18.92 1.26 -16.32
N VAL A 9 19.65 0.18 -16.62
CA VAL A 9 19.15 -1.19 -16.53
C VAL A 9 19.26 -1.76 -15.11
N ALA A 10 20.32 -1.43 -14.38
CA ALA A 10 20.55 -1.95 -13.04
C ALA A 10 19.61 -1.38 -11.97
N ARG A 11 19.14 -0.13 -12.12
CA ARG A 11 18.25 0.53 -11.14
C ARG A 11 16.90 -0.18 -10.97
N PRO A 12 16.13 -0.48 -12.04
CA PRO A 12 14.90 -1.27 -11.93
C PRO A 12 15.14 -2.63 -11.25
N TRP A 13 16.21 -3.33 -11.63
CA TRP A 13 16.52 -4.65 -11.09
C TRP A 13 16.88 -4.61 -9.60
N ARG A 14 17.74 -3.66 -9.19
CA ARG A 14 18.11 -3.46 -7.78
C ARG A 14 16.90 -3.12 -6.93
N HIS A 15 16.06 -2.19 -7.40
CA HIS A 15 14.82 -1.83 -6.72
C HIS A 15 13.90 -3.04 -6.55
N GLY A 16 13.64 -3.79 -7.63
CA GLY A 16 12.81 -5.00 -7.58
C GLY A 16 13.35 -6.06 -6.63
N ARG A 17 14.67 -6.26 -6.57
CA ARG A 17 15.30 -7.18 -5.60
C ARG A 17 15.12 -6.74 -4.16
N ILE A 18 15.28 -5.45 -3.88
CA ILE A 18 15.13 -4.91 -2.51
C ILE A 18 13.69 -5.05 -2.05
N VAL A 19 12.73 -4.62 -2.88
CA VAL A 19 11.29 -4.75 -2.59
C VAL A 19 10.90 -6.22 -2.45
N GLY A 20 11.40 -7.09 -3.33
CA GLY A 20 11.13 -8.53 -3.28
C GLY A 20 11.63 -9.19 -2.00
N ARG A 21 12.85 -8.85 -1.55
CA ARG A 21 13.38 -9.32 -0.27
C ARG A 21 12.54 -8.82 0.90
N TYR A 22 12.23 -7.53 0.92
CA TYR A 22 11.46 -6.93 2.00
C TYR A 22 10.03 -7.49 2.09
N ARG A 23 9.39 -7.71 0.94
CA ARG A 23 8.13 -8.43 0.83
C ARG A 23 8.23 -9.83 1.45
N ALA A 24 9.28 -10.59 1.11
CA ALA A 24 9.48 -11.94 1.65
C ALA A 24 9.65 -11.94 3.18
N GLU A 25 10.33 -10.93 3.72
CA GLU A 25 10.49 -10.74 5.17
C GLU A 25 9.14 -10.42 5.86
N ARG A 26 8.29 -9.56 5.27
CA ARG A 26 6.96 -9.24 5.82
C ARG A 26 5.91 -10.34 5.63
N HIS A 27 6.08 -11.19 4.61
CA HIS A 27 5.05 -12.13 4.16
C HIS A 27 4.45 -13.03 5.25
N PRO A 28 5.24 -13.66 6.16
CA PRO A 28 4.67 -14.48 7.23
C PRO A 28 3.73 -13.69 8.17
N GLY A 29 4.11 -12.46 8.51
CA GLY A 29 3.31 -11.58 9.37
C GLY A 29 2.03 -11.12 8.67
N ILE A 30 2.12 -10.78 7.39
CA ILE A 30 0.96 -10.43 6.56
C ILE A 30 -0.03 -11.61 6.50
N CYS A 31 0.45 -12.82 6.21
CA CYS A 31 -0.40 -14.00 6.18
C CYS A 31 -1.04 -14.32 7.53
N ALA A 32 -0.32 -14.11 8.64
CA ALA A 32 -0.90 -14.26 9.98
C ALA A 32 -2.00 -13.23 10.25
N ALA A 33 -1.78 -11.96 9.91
CA ALA A 33 -2.78 -10.90 10.05
C ALA A 33 -4.04 -11.19 9.22
N LEU A 34 -3.88 -11.62 7.96
CA LEU A 34 -5.00 -11.97 7.09
C LEU A 34 -5.80 -13.17 7.59
N ARG A 35 -5.16 -14.16 8.22
CA ARG A 35 -5.87 -15.28 8.86
C ARG A 35 -6.70 -14.84 10.07
N ALA A 36 -6.34 -13.75 10.72
CA ALA A 36 -7.08 -13.16 11.84
C ALA A 36 -8.12 -12.12 11.38
N ALA A 37 -8.30 -11.92 10.07
CA ALA A 37 -9.26 -10.97 9.55
C ALA A 37 -10.70 -11.35 9.92
N THR A 38 -11.51 -10.32 10.14
CA THR A 38 -12.94 -10.41 10.43
C THR A 38 -13.71 -9.57 9.42
N PRO A 39 -15.05 -9.75 9.29
CA PRO A 39 -15.85 -8.86 8.46
C PRO A 39 -15.72 -7.37 8.84
N ASP A 40 -15.38 -7.04 10.08
CA ASP A 40 -15.19 -5.66 10.53
C ASP A 40 -13.81 -5.08 10.25
N SER A 41 -12.86 -5.90 9.80
CA SER A 41 -11.48 -5.48 9.58
C SER A 41 -11.35 -4.45 8.46
N VAL A 42 -10.32 -3.61 8.54
CA VAL A 42 -9.91 -2.66 7.50
C VAL A 42 -8.54 -3.05 6.97
N LEU A 43 -8.42 -3.29 5.67
CA LEU A 43 -7.15 -3.62 5.03
C LEU A 43 -6.41 -2.34 4.64
N LEU A 44 -5.20 -2.15 5.16
CA LEU A 44 -4.33 -1.06 4.74
C LEU A 44 -3.30 -1.59 3.73
N VAL A 45 -3.32 -1.06 2.51
CA VAL A 45 -2.61 -1.61 1.35
C VAL A 45 -1.78 -0.52 0.69
N GLY A 46 -0.59 -0.87 0.20
CA GLY A 46 0.21 0.07 -0.59
C GLY A 46 1.70 0.01 -0.36
N ASN A 47 2.32 1.20 -0.40
CA ASN A 47 3.77 1.39 -0.28
C ASN A 47 4.20 1.76 1.15
N SER A 48 5.38 2.39 1.29
CA SER A 48 5.96 2.77 2.58
C SER A 48 5.10 3.76 3.38
N HIS A 49 4.28 4.61 2.74
CA HIS A 49 3.39 5.48 3.51
C HIS A 49 2.31 4.68 4.23
N ALA A 50 1.61 3.77 3.53
CA ALA A 50 0.68 2.85 4.18
C ALA A 50 1.41 2.02 5.25
N GLU A 51 2.59 1.50 4.96
CA GLU A 51 3.32 0.70 5.94
C GLU A 51 3.66 1.48 7.23
N TYR A 52 4.16 2.71 7.12
CA TYR A 52 4.62 3.50 8.26
C TYR A 52 3.50 4.17 9.04
N ILE A 53 2.32 4.31 8.46
CA ILE A 53 1.09 4.66 9.20
C ILE A 53 0.79 3.63 10.31
N GLY A 54 1.21 2.37 10.14
CA GLY A 54 0.96 1.32 11.14
C GLY A 54 -0.49 0.86 11.11
N THR A 55 -1.20 0.99 12.24
CA THR A 55 -2.58 0.53 12.41
C THR A 55 -3.46 1.68 12.90
N PRO A 56 -4.01 2.51 11.99
CA PRO A 56 -4.92 3.59 12.37
C PRO A 56 -6.16 3.07 13.09
N ASP A 57 -6.71 3.91 13.95
CA ASP A 57 -8.01 3.66 14.56
C ASP A 57 -9.13 4.06 13.59
N PHE A 58 -9.74 3.07 12.94
CA PHE A 58 -10.92 3.26 12.08
C PHE A 58 -12.22 3.10 12.88
N GLY A 59 -12.32 3.78 14.02
CA GLY A 59 -13.50 3.74 14.90
C GLY A 59 -13.67 2.38 15.61
N GLY A 60 -12.57 1.83 16.12
CA GLY A 60 -12.54 0.53 16.81
C GLY A 60 -12.47 -0.70 15.89
N ARG A 61 -12.47 -0.50 14.55
CA ARG A 61 -12.32 -1.59 13.58
C ARG A 61 -10.88 -2.09 13.53
N PRO A 62 -10.61 -3.43 13.51
CA PRO A 62 -9.26 -3.94 13.42
C PRO A 62 -8.56 -3.54 12.10
N SER A 63 -7.48 -2.75 12.19
CA SER A 63 -6.67 -2.38 11.04
C SER A 63 -5.59 -3.42 10.75
N LEU A 64 -5.60 -3.99 9.55
CA LEU A 64 -4.62 -4.99 9.09
C LEU A 64 -3.71 -4.36 8.03
N ASN A 65 -2.47 -4.09 8.41
CA ASN A 65 -1.50 -3.48 7.50
C ASN A 65 -0.76 -4.53 6.67
N ILE A 66 -1.17 -4.64 5.40
CA ILE A 66 -0.57 -5.54 4.39
C ILE A 66 0.28 -4.79 3.36
N ALA A 67 0.61 -3.52 3.64
CA ALA A 67 1.48 -2.73 2.78
C ALA A 67 2.93 -3.23 2.81
N VAL A 68 3.66 -2.93 1.74
CA VAL A 68 5.08 -3.27 1.59
C VAL A 68 5.85 -2.06 1.10
N GLY A 69 6.79 -1.60 1.91
CA GLY A 69 7.65 -0.46 1.64
C GLY A 69 8.43 -0.57 0.34
N GLY A 70 8.56 0.56 -0.35
CA GLY A 70 9.23 0.64 -1.64
C GLY A 70 8.42 0.13 -2.82
N SER A 71 7.23 -0.46 -2.62
CA SER A 71 6.41 -0.99 -3.71
C SER A 71 5.98 0.10 -4.70
N THR A 72 6.06 -0.22 -5.99
CA THR A 72 5.28 0.42 -7.07
C THR A 72 3.89 -0.20 -7.19
N ALA A 73 3.00 0.36 -8.01
CA ALA A 73 1.71 -0.28 -8.32
C ALA A 73 1.91 -1.70 -8.87
N ALA A 74 2.89 -1.91 -9.75
CA ALA A 74 3.20 -3.25 -10.29
C ALA A 74 3.66 -4.24 -9.21
N ASP A 75 4.40 -3.77 -8.20
CA ASP A 75 4.84 -4.62 -7.10
C ASP A 75 3.71 -4.95 -6.14
N CYS A 76 2.85 -3.97 -5.86
CA CYS A 76 1.64 -4.16 -5.07
C CYS A 76 0.68 -5.15 -5.74
N ALA A 77 0.35 -4.98 -7.02
CA ALA A 77 -0.50 -5.91 -7.77
C ALA A 77 0.03 -7.36 -7.71
N ARG A 78 1.33 -7.56 -7.94
CA ARG A 78 1.98 -8.88 -7.82
C ARG A 78 1.94 -9.42 -6.39
N HIS A 79 2.08 -8.54 -5.40
CA HIS A 79 1.99 -8.93 -4.01
C HIS A 79 0.60 -9.47 -3.68
N LEU A 80 -0.46 -8.75 -4.07
CA LEU A 80 -1.86 -9.09 -3.79
C LEU A 80 -2.28 -10.38 -4.50
N ALA A 81 -1.83 -10.60 -5.74
CA ALA A 81 -2.13 -11.84 -6.48
C ALA A 81 -1.69 -13.12 -5.75
N GLY A 82 -0.67 -13.03 -4.89
CA GLY A 82 -0.17 -14.15 -4.09
C GLY A 82 -0.84 -14.31 -2.72
N LEU A 83 -1.79 -13.45 -2.34
CA LEU A 83 -2.44 -13.48 -1.05
C LEU A 83 -3.82 -14.16 -1.12
N ARG A 84 -4.30 -14.56 0.05
CA ARG A 84 -5.65 -15.07 0.27
C ARG A 84 -6.22 -14.36 1.48
N VAL A 85 -7.42 -13.83 1.33
CA VAL A 85 -8.19 -13.20 2.41
C VAL A 85 -9.39 -14.09 2.68
N PRO A 86 -9.51 -14.70 3.88
CA PRO A 86 -10.51 -15.73 4.15
C PRO A 86 -11.92 -15.16 4.31
N VAL A 87 -12.05 -13.85 4.49
CA VAL A 87 -13.32 -13.16 4.73
C VAL A 87 -13.35 -11.82 3.99
N ARG A 88 -14.54 -11.41 3.56
CA ARG A 88 -14.74 -10.06 3.03
C ARG A 88 -14.71 -9.04 4.18
N CYS A 89 -13.72 -8.17 4.17
CA CYS A 89 -13.50 -7.11 5.16
C CYS A 89 -14.45 -5.92 4.94
N ALA A 90 -14.57 -5.04 5.93
CA ALA A 90 -15.45 -3.89 5.87
C ALA A 90 -14.95 -2.88 4.83
N ALA A 91 -13.64 -2.65 4.80
CA ALA A 91 -13.02 -1.72 3.86
C ALA A 91 -11.58 -2.08 3.54
N SER A 92 -11.09 -1.50 2.45
CA SER A 92 -9.67 -1.40 2.14
C SER A 92 -9.28 0.04 1.84
N VAL A 93 -8.05 0.41 2.21
CA VAL A 93 -7.48 1.73 1.96
C VAL A 93 -6.14 1.56 1.23
N LEU A 94 -6.05 2.12 0.03
CA LEU A 94 -4.88 2.04 -0.84
C LEU A 94 -4.07 3.35 -0.82
N ILE A 95 -2.77 3.26 -0.52
CA ILE A 95 -1.81 4.38 -0.68
C ILE A 95 -0.66 3.93 -1.59
N ILE A 96 -0.65 4.41 -2.83
CA ILE A 96 0.29 3.97 -3.87
C ILE A 96 0.74 5.14 -4.76
N GLY A 97 1.73 4.93 -5.63
CA GLY A 97 2.19 5.93 -6.61
C GLY A 97 3.50 6.63 -6.26
N THR A 98 3.89 6.72 -4.98
CA THR A 98 5.13 7.40 -4.57
C THR A 98 6.39 6.84 -5.26
N ASN A 99 6.46 5.53 -5.51
CA ASN A 99 7.62 4.90 -6.16
C ASN A 99 7.49 4.85 -7.69
N ASP A 100 6.28 5.07 -8.20
CA ASP A 100 5.96 5.10 -9.63
C ASP A 100 6.40 6.44 -10.23
N ILE A 101 6.33 7.54 -9.47
CA ILE A 101 6.78 8.88 -9.87
C ILE A 101 8.30 9.09 -9.81
N MET A 102 9.09 8.02 -9.70
CA MET A 102 10.56 8.11 -9.77
C MET A 102 11.00 8.55 -11.17
N ARG A 103 11.86 9.57 -11.29
CA ARG A 103 12.24 10.15 -12.59
C ARG A 103 12.85 9.13 -13.57
N TRP A 104 13.63 8.18 -13.06
CA TRP A 104 14.22 7.12 -13.89
C TRP A 104 13.17 6.16 -14.47
N ARG A 105 11.95 6.12 -13.93
CA ARG A 105 10.79 5.41 -14.48
C ARG A 105 10.02 6.22 -15.52
N ARG A 106 10.44 7.45 -15.79
CA ARG A 106 9.86 8.35 -16.79
C ARG A 106 8.36 8.58 -16.59
N PRO A 107 7.92 9.09 -15.41
CA PRO A 107 6.51 9.25 -15.08
C PRO A 107 5.80 10.30 -15.95
N GLU A 108 6.56 11.15 -16.65
CA GLU A 108 6.06 12.11 -17.63
C GLU A 108 5.55 11.43 -18.92
N GLN A 109 5.95 10.19 -19.18
CA GLN A 109 5.61 9.49 -20.42
C GLN A 109 4.25 8.82 -20.32
N ALA A 110 3.42 8.98 -21.36
CA ALA A 110 2.09 8.39 -21.45
C ALA A 110 2.10 6.87 -21.20
N ARG A 111 3.12 6.14 -21.69
CA ARG A 111 3.26 4.69 -21.44
C ARG A 111 3.43 4.34 -19.96
N SER A 112 4.09 5.20 -19.18
CA SER A 112 4.32 4.99 -17.75
C SER A 112 3.04 5.23 -16.97
N VAL A 113 2.29 6.26 -17.35
CA VAL A 113 0.95 6.55 -16.79
C VAL A 113 -0.02 5.41 -17.10
N ALA A 114 -0.09 4.96 -18.36
CA ALA A 114 -0.95 3.85 -18.77
C ALA A 114 -0.59 2.54 -18.05
N ARG A 115 0.71 2.27 -17.87
CA ARG A 115 1.14 1.12 -17.06
C ARG A 115 0.70 1.25 -15.62
N PHE A 116 0.87 2.42 -15.00
CA PHE A 116 0.41 2.65 -13.63
C PHE A 116 -1.10 2.39 -13.49
N GLU A 117 -1.91 2.95 -14.39
CA GLU A 117 -3.37 2.71 -14.41
C GLU A 117 -3.71 1.22 -14.53
N ALA A 118 -3.05 0.49 -15.43
CA ALA A 118 -3.29 -0.94 -15.62
C ALA A 118 -2.98 -1.76 -14.35
N GLU A 119 -1.90 -1.44 -13.65
CA GLU A 119 -1.56 -2.12 -12.39
C GLU A 119 -2.51 -1.71 -11.25
N VAL A 120 -2.95 -0.46 -11.20
CA VAL A 120 -3.97 -0.02 -10.23
C VAL A 120 -5.29 -0.73 -10.46
N ARG A 121 -5.74 -0.92 -11.71
CA ARG A 121 -6.97 -1.70 -12.01
C ARG A 121 -6.90 -3.10 -11.41
N ARG A 122 -5.77 -3.80 -11.55
CA ARG A 122 -5.54 -5.13 -10.94
C ARG A 122 -5.56 -5.10 -9.41
N ILE A 123 -5.02 -4.05 -8.80
CA ILE A 123 -5.09 -3.85 -7.35
C ILE A 123 -6.56 -3.70 -6.95
N LEU A 124 -7.30 -2.80 -7.61
CA LEU A 124 -8.70 -2.54 -7.31
C LEU A 124 -9.58 -3.79 -7.44
N GLU A 125 -9.37 -4.61 -8.47
CA GLU A 125 -10.04 -5.90 -8.62
C GLU A 125 -9.81 -6.83 -7.42
N SER A 126 -8.59 -6.85 -6.88
CA SER A 126 -8.29 -7.63 -5.66
C SER A 126 -9.00 -7.03 -4.43
N LEU A 127 -9.02 -5.70 -4.31
CA LEU A 127 -9.62 -5.00 -3.17
C LEU A 127 -11.16 -5.08 -3.17
N GLU A 128 -11.79 -4.98 -4.33
CA GLU A 128 -13.23 -5.19 -4.54
C GLU A 128 -13.67 -6.58 -4.07
N ALA A 129 -12.86 -7.60 -4.40
CA ALA A 129 -13.11 -8.96 -3.98
C ALA A 129 -12.91 -9.15 -2.46
N TRP A 130 -12.06 -8.36 -1.81
CA TRP A 130 -11.73 -8.55 -0.39
C TRP A 130 -12.45 -7.61 0.55
N SER A 131 -13.12 -6.57 0.05
CA SER A 131 -13.70 -5.51 0.88
C SER A 131 -15.08 -5.10 0.40
N ALA A 132 -15.90 -4.61 1.33
CA ALA A 132 -17.21 -4.03 0.98
C ALA A 132 -17.05 -2.61 0.42
N GLN A 133 -16.09 -1.84 0.92
CA GLN A 133 -15.75 -0.50 0.44
C GLN A 133 -14.26 -0.39 0.11
N VAL A 134 -13.93 0.39 -0.93
CA VAL A 134 -12.56 0.65 -1.36
C VAL A 134 -12.31 2.15 -1.33
N PHE A 135 -11.26 2.55 -0.61
CA PHE A 135 -10.77 3.91 -0.52
C PHE A 135 -9.40 4.00 -1.16
N VAL A 136 -9.17 5.01 -1.99
CA VAL A 136 -7.90 5.23 -2.65
C VAL A 136 -7.40 6.62 -2.32
N ALA A 137 -6.23 6.69 -1.70
CA ALA A 137 -5.60 7.95 -1.36
C ALA A 137 -4.90 8.57 -2.58
N ALA A 138 -4.92 9.90 -2.65
CA ALA A 138 -4.07 10.67 -3.55
C ALA A 138 -2.58 10.29 -3.38
N VAL A 139 -1.78 10.54 -4.43
CA VAL A 139 -0.33 10.38 -4.33
C VAL A 139 0.23 11.45 -3.36
N PRO A 140 1.07 11.07 -2.39
CA PRO A 140 1.67 12.03 -1.46
C PRO A 140 2.52 13.08 -2.19
N PRO A 141 2.57 14.33 -1.71
CA PRO A 141 3.56 15.28 -2.19
C PRO A 141 4.98 14.83 -1.83
N VAL A 142 5.96 15.42 -2.49
CA VAL A 142 7.39 15.17 -2.24
C VAL A 142 8.06 16.44 -1.73
N GLY A 143 9.04 16.30 -0.84
CA GLY A 143 9.81 17.44 -0.35
C GLY A 143 10.56 18.14 -1.50
N ALA A 144 10.58 19.47 -1.50
CA ALA A 144 11.15 20.29 -2.58
C ALA A 144 12.61 19.96 -2.93
N TRP A 145 13.38 19.48 -1.94
CA TRP A 145 14.78 19.11 -2.08
C TRP A 145 14.99 17.69 -2.66
N THR A 146 13.92 16.92 -2.87
CA THR A 146 13.99 15.57 -3.43
C THR A 146 14.24 15.60 -4.93
N THR A 147 15.38 15.09 -5.37
CA THR A 147 15.76 15.09 -6.80
C THR A 147 15.32 13.84 -7.57
N GLY A 148 15.06 12.73 -6.87
CA GLY A 148 14.79 11.42 -7.50
C GLY A 148 13.37 11.19 -8.02
N ARG A 149 12.42 12.04 -7.65
CA ARG A 149 10.99 11.94 -7.99
C ARG A 149 10.52 13.16 -8.76
N ASP A 150 9.48 12.99 -9.55
CA ASP A 150 8.84 14.07 -10.30
C ASP A 150 7.62 14.62 -9.54
N PRO A 151 7.70 15.84 -8.97
CA PRO A 151 6.56 16.47 -8.31
C PRO A 151 5.38 16.71 -9.26
N ALA A 152 5.61 16.96 -10.55
CA ALA A 152 4.54 17.19 -11.51
C ALA A 152 3.67 15.93 -11.71
N ALA A 153 4.26 14.75 -11.54
CA ALA A 153 3.56 13.48 -11.68
C ALA A 153 2.59 13.20 -10.51
N VAL A 154 2.72 13.87 -9.37
CA VAL A 154 1.81 13.70 -8.22
C VAL A 154 0.37 14.03 -8.62
N ALA A 155 0.16 15.19 -9.25
CA ALA A 155 -1.16 15.61 -9.69
C ALA A 155 -1.71 14.69 -10.80
N VAL A 156 -0.87 14.33 -11.77
CA VAL A 156 -1.24 13.42 -12.87
C VAL A 156 -1.71 12.07 -12.34
N PHE A 157 -0.91 11.43 -11.48
CA PHE A 157 -1.22 10.09 -10.98
C PHE A 157 -2.41 10.12 -10.01
N SER A 158 -2.52 11.15 -9.16
CA SER A 158 -3.70 11.33 -8.29
C SER A 158 -4.98 11.52 -9.11
N GLY A 159 -4.92 12.28 -10.20
CA GLY A 159 -6.05 12.42 -11.13
C GLY A 159 -6.45 11.09 -11.78
N ARG A 160 -5.47 10.23 -12.12
CA ARG A 160 -5.76 8.87 -12.62
C ARG A 160 -6.42 7.99 -11.57
N LEU A 161 -5.95 8.04 -10.33
CA LEU A 161 -6.57 7.32 -9.21
C LEU A 161 -8.01 7.78 -8.98
N ALA A 162 -8.27 9.09 -9.00
CA ALA A 162 -9.61 9.65 -8.86
C ALA A 162 -10.55 9.21 -9.99
N ALA A 163 -10.09 9.23 -11.25
CA ALA A 163 -10.86 8.75 -12.39
C ALA A 163 -11.21 7.27 -12.27
N LEU A 164 -10.25 6.42 -11.90
CA LEU A 164 -10.48 4.99 -11.67
C LEU A 164 -11.49 4.72 -10.55
N CYS A 165 -11.47 5.54 -9.49
CA CYS A 165 -12.47 5.44 -8.42
C CYS A 165 -13.87 5.80 -8.93
N ALA A 166 -13.99 6.89 -9.69
CA ALA A 166 -15.27 7.31 -10.26
C ALA A 166 -15.85 6.27 -11.22
N GLU A 167 -15.01 5.61 -12.04
CA GLU A 167 -15.44 4.53 -12.95
C GLU A 167 -16.06 3.32 -12.23
N ARG A 168 -15.57 3.00 -11.03
CA ARG A 168 -15.90 1.75 -10.30
C ARG A 168 -16.70 1.96 -9.01
N GLY A 169 -17.09 3.20 -8.72
CA GLY A 169 -17.83 3.54 -7.50
C GLY A 169 -17.00 3.44 -6.21
N HIS A 170 -15.68 3.57 -6.30
CA HIS A 170 -14.81 3.65 -5.13
C HIS A 170 -14.70 5.09 -4.61
N ARG A 171 -14.19 5.25 -3.39
CA ARG A 171 -14.01 6.57 -2.77
C ARG A 171 -12.57 7.04 -2.95
N PHE A 172 -12.37 8.14 -3.67
CA PHE A 172 -11.08 8.83 -3.71
C PHE A 172 -10.98 9.80 -2.52
N ILE A 173 -9.87 9.76 -1.79
CA ILE A 173 -9.61 10.62 -0.63
C ILE A 173 -8.23 11.25 -0.74
N ASP A 174 -8.04 12.42 -0.12
CA ASP A 174 -6.73 13.11 -0.13
C ASP A 174 -6.27 13.46 1.29
N PRO A 175 -5.77 12.47 2.05
CA PRO A 175 -5.25 12.70 3.39
C PRO A 175 -3.94 13.51 3.41
N PHE A 176 -3.43 13.91 2.23
CA PHE A 176 -2.21 14.67 2.06
C PHE A 176 -2.46 16.15 1.71
N ALA A 177 -3.73 16.58 1.58
CA ALA A 177 -4.12 17.94 1.21
C ALA A 177 -3.36 19.01 2.01
N ALA A 178 -3.38 18.89 3.33
CA ALA A 178 -2.73 19.84 4.23
C ALA A 178 -1.19 19.79 4.25
N LEU A 179 -0.58 18.84 3.53
CA LEU A 179 0.89 18.70 3.45
C LEU A 179 1.48 19.41 2.23
N ARG A 180 0.64 19.85 1.28
CA ARG A 180 1.08 20.49 0.04
C ARG A 180 1.40 21.96 0.25
N ASP A 181 2.44 22.41 -0.44
CA ASP A 181 2.74 23.82 -0.63
C ASP A 181 2.02 24.31 -1.90
N GLY A 182 0.74 24.65 -1.77
CA GLY A 182 -0.14 25.04 -2.87
C GLY A 182 -0.72 23.86 -3.68
N ALA A 183 -1.04 24.09 -4.95
CA ALA A 183 -1.73 23.13 -5.82
C ALA A 183 -0.80 22.07 -6.47
N GLY A 184 0.50 22.13 -6.20
CA GLY A 184 1.51 21.26 -6.81
C GLY A 184 1.77 19.95 -6.06
N GLY A 185 2.66 19.12 -6.59
CA GLY A 185 3.16 17.92 -5.91
C GLY A 185 4.25 18.16 -4.88
N ILE A 186 4.49 19.42 -4.49
CA ILE A 186 5.53 19.81 -3.55
C ILE A 186 4.94 19.89 -2.15
N ALA A 187 5.68 19.35 -1.19
CA ALA A 187 5.33 19.43 0.21
C ALA A 187 5.87 20.70 0.87
N GLY A 188 5.15 21.17 1.90
CA GLY A 188 5.65 22.20 2.80
C GLY A 188 6.97 21.82 3.49
N SER A 189 7.73 22.82 3.91
CA SER A 189 9.04 22.63 4.56
C SER A 189 8.94 21.87 5.90
N GLY A 190 9.94 21.04 6.20
CA GLY A 190 10.08 20.38 7.51
C GLY A 190 9.18 19.15 7.74
N LEU A 191 8.31 18.80 6.79
CA LEU A 191 7.36 17.69 6.94
C LEU A 191 7.98 16.30 6.73
N TYR A 192 9.10 16.24 6.01
CA TYR A 192 9.70 14.99 5.54
C TYR A 192 11.10 14.75 6.11
N ARG A 193 11.37 13.52 6.55
CA ARG A 193 12.68 13.10 7.08
C ARG A 193 13.72 12.94 5.98
N ASP A 194 13.32 12.37 4.85
CA ASP A 194 14.20 12.04 3.72
C ASP A 194 13.64 12.56 2.38
N GLY A 195 12.70 13.51 2.46
CA GLY A 195 12.05 14.12 1.30
C GLY A 195 10.89 13.30 0.75
N VAL A 196 10.68 12.09 1.28
CA VAL A 196 9.66 11.13 0.82
C VAL A 196 8.84 10.56 1.96
N HIS A 197 9.46 10.23 3.10
CA HIS A 197 8.76 9.74 4.28
C HIS A 197 8.54 10.87 5.28
N LEU A 198 7.33 10.91 5.86
CA LEU A 198 6.98 11.91 6.86
C LEU A 198 7.84 11.77 8.11
N ALA A 199 8.12 12.89 8.76
CA ALA A 199 8.75 12.88 10.08
C ALA A 199 7.80 12.33 11.16
N ASP A 200 6.50 12.57 11.02
CA ASP A 200 5.45 12.08 11.90
C ASP A 200 4.27 11.53 11.08
N TYR A 201 3.92 10.27 11.34
CA TYR A 201 2.81 9.57 10.69
C TYR A 201 1.51 9.61 11.49
N THR A 202 1.54 10.07 12.75
CA THR A 202 0.35 10.16 13.63
C THR A 202 -0.71 11.04 13.00
N ARG A 203 -0.32 12.24 12.53
CA ARG A 203 -1.25 13.16 11.85
C ARG A 203 -1.87 12.54 10.60
N LEU A 204 -1.08 11.83 9.80
CA LEU A 204 -1.59 11.16 8.60
C LEU A 204 -2.55 10.02 8.96
N ALA A 205 -2.28 9.27 10.03
CA ALA A 205 -3.16 8.20 10.49
C ALA A 205 -4.53 8.77 10.93
N THR A 206 -4.55 9.87 11.67
CA THR A 206 -5.79 10.56 12.09
C THR A 206 -6.57 11.08 10.89
N GLU A 207 -5.91 11.76 9.95
CA GLU A 207 -6.55 12.29 8.75
C GLU A 207 -7.14 11.17 7.87
N LEU A 208 -6.36 10.09 7.67
CA LEU A 208 -6.80 8.93 6.91
C LEU A 208 -8.04 8.29 7.54
N ALA A 209 -8.05 8.12 8.86
CA ALA A 209 -9.21 7.57 9.58
C ALA A 209 -10.44 8.48 9.43
N GLY A 210 -10.28 9.79 9.59
CA GLY A 210 -11.37 10.76 9.46
C GLY A 210 -12.00 10.79 8.06
N LEU A 211 -11.19 10.60 7.01
CA LEU A 211 -11.67 10.55 5.62
C LEU A 211 -12.23 9.18 5.22
N THR A 212 -11.95 8.12 5.99
CA THR A 212 -12.40 6.76 5.72
C THR A 212 -13.67 6.45 6.50
N VAL A 213 -14.77 7.12 6.13
CA VAL A 213 -16.08 6.88 6.74
C VAL A 213 -16.67 5.59 6.17
N ILE A 214 -16.66 4.53 6.97
CA ILE A 214 -17.13 3.19 6.58
C ILE A 214 -18.61 3.07 6.92
N ASP A 215 -19.45 3.08 5.88
CA ASP A 215 -20.90 2.81 6.01
C ASP A 215 -21.17 1.44 6.67
N ARG A 216 -22.19 1.38 7.54
CA ARG A 216 -22.60 0.13 8.19
C ARG A 216 -23.30 -0.84 7.23
N ASP A 217 -24.00 -0.32 6.23
CA ASP A 217 -24.65 -1.06 5.14
C ASP A 217 -24.20 -0.49 3.78
N PRO A 218 -23.00 -0.86 3.29
CA PRO A 218 -22.54 -0.40 2.00
C PRO A 218 -23.45 -0.95 0.90
N THR A 219 -23.92 -0.08 0.00
CA THR A 219 -24.57 -0.53 -1.24
C THR A 219 -23.57 -1.43 -1.99
N PRO A 220 -23.92 -2.68 -2.33
CA PRO A 220 -22.97 -3.59 -2.95
C PRO A 220 -22.45 -2.98 -4.25
N CYS A 221 -21.12 -2.95 -4.39
CA CYS A 221 -20.46 -2.63 -5.65
C CYS A 221 -21.05 -3.55 -6.73
N ARG A 222 -21.56 -2.97 -7.83
CA ARG A 222 -22.24 -3.72 -8.89
C ARG A 222 -21.33 -4.88 -9.34
N ASP A 223 -21.93 -6.07 -9.41
CA ASP A 223 -21.32 -7.36 -9.79
C ASP A 223 -20.44 -8.06 -8.72
N THR A 224 -21.06 -8.48 -7.62
CA THR A 224 -20.56 -9.64 -6.86
C THR A 224 -21.21 -10.90 -7.41
N ARG A 225 -20.61 -11.52 -8.44
CA ARG A 225 -20.91 -12.94 -8.70
C ARG A 225 -20.62 -13.71 -7.43
N SER A 226 -21.61 -14.49 -7.04
CA SER A 226 -21.77 -15.20 -5.77
C SER A 226 -20.46 -15.62 -5.13
N TRP A 227 -20.26 -15.21 -3.88
CA TRP A 227 -19.49 -15.99 -2.92
C TRP A 227 -20.13 -17.39 -2.89
N ALA A 228 -19.55 -18.33 -3.64
CA ALA A 228 -19.97 -19.72 -3.58
C ALA A 228 -19.73 -20.21 -2.15
N GLU A 229 -20.76 -20.79 -1.56
CA GLU A 229 -20.67 -21.54 -0.31
C GLU A 229 -19.50 -22.53 -0.38
N PRO A 230 -18.75 -22.75 0.72
CA PRO A 230 -17.78 -23.82 0.75
C PRO A 230 -18.53 -25.15 0.58
N VAL A 231 -18.32 -25.81 -0.56
CA VAL A 231 -18.72 -27.20 -0.78
C VAL A 231 -18.15 -28.03 0.36
N ALA A 232 -19.03 -28.62 1.16
CA ALA A 232 -18.69 -29.46 2.29
C ALA A 232 -17.72 -30.58 1.85
N ALA A 233 -16.51 -30.59 2.42
CA ALA A 233 -15.61 -31.71 2.29
C ALA A 233 -16.14 -32.88 3.16
N PRO A 234 -16.09 -34.14 2.68
CA PRO A 234 -16.55 -35.27 3.47
C PRO A 234 -15.61 -35.52 4.66
N ALA A 235 -16.23 -35.81 5.80
CA ALA A 235 -15.57 -36.09 7.06
C ALA A 235 -14.50 -37.19 6.93
N ARG A 236 -13.31 -36.92 7.46
CA ARG A 236 -12.32 -37.95 7.78
C ARG A 236 -11.91 -37.84 9.25
N SER A 237 -11.87 -39.02 9.84
CA SER A 237 -11.75 -39.34 11.26
C SER A 237 -10.49 -38.77 11.94
N ALA A 238 -10.64 -38.53 13.23
CA ALA A 238 -9.69 -37.89 14.13
C ALA A 238 -8.44 -38.74 14.42
N LEU A 239 -7.32 -38.05 14.62
CA LEU A 239 -6.29 -38.43 15.59
C LEU A 239 -5.70 -37.16 16.22
N ALA A 240 -5.77 -37.08 17.55
CA ALA A 240 -5.19 -36.02 18.36
C ALA A 240 -3.66 -36.14 18.45
N PRO A 241 -2.96 -35.02 18.72
CA PRO A 241 -2.07 -35.08 19.89
C PRO A 241 -2.00 -33.78 20.73
N SER A 242 -1.93 -34.02 22.04
CA SER A 242 -1.21 -33.34 23.13
C SER A 242 -0.77 -31.86 23.04
N GLY A 243 -1.32 -31.03 23.94
CA GLY A 243 -0.56 -30.23 24.94
C GLY A 243 0.12 -28.90 24.50
N PRO A 244 -0.11 -27.77 25.20
CA PRO A 244 0.43 -26.47 24.80
C PRO A 244 1.86 -26.23 25.32
N ARG A 245 2.76 -25.75 24.45
CA ARG A 245 3.98 -25.04 24.86
C ARG A 245 3.79 -23.54 24.64
N SER A 246 3.84 -22.78 25.74
CA SER A 246 3.82 -21.33 25.72
C SER A 246 5.13 -20.77 25.16
N PHE A 247 5.06 -20.00 24.08
CA PHE A 247 6.15 -19.12 23.67
C PHE A 247 5.69 -17.66 23.81
N ARG A 248 6.37 -16.92 24.69
CA ARG A 248 6.27 -15.46 24.75
C ARG A 248 6.88 -14.88 23.47
N THR A 249 6.08 -14.20 22.66
CA THR A 249 6.54 -13.41 21.53
C THR A 249 6.92 -12.01 22.01
N ALA A 250 8.19 -11.64 21.85
CA ALA A 250 8.64 -10.26 22.01
C ALA A 250 8.15 -9.41 20.81
N ALA A 251 7.67 -8.21 21.09
CA ALA A 251 7.21 -7.26 20.07
C ALA A 251 8.36 -6.83 19.13
N PRO A 252 8.11 -6.64 17.83
CA PRO A 252 9.14 -6.25 16.88
C PRO A 252 9.62 -4.80 17.13
N ASN A 253 10.94 -4.63 17.15
CA ASN A 253 11.61 -3.34 17.35
C ASN A 253 11.60 -2.50 16.04
N PRO A 254 10.91 -1.35 15.99
CA PRO A 254 10.78 -0.52 14.78
C PRO A 254 12.10 0.10 14.30
N ALA A 255 13.14 0.17 15.15
CA ALA A 255 14.42 0.76 14.78
C ALA A 255 15.24 -0.10 13.80
N ALA A 256 15.00 -1.42 13.74
CA ALA A 256 15.75 -2.34 12.87
C ALA A 256 15.34 -2.21 11.38
N ASN A 257 14.07 -1.92 11.10
CA ASN A 257 13.53 -1.80 9.74
C ASN A 257 14.07 -0.59 8.95
N LEU A 258 14.59 0.42 9.65
CA LEU A 258 15.08 1.68 9.05
C LEU A 258 16.51 1.60 8.50
N ARG A 259 17.35 0.66 8.96
CA ARG A 259 18.75 0.55 8.50
C ARG A 259 18.86 -0.02 7.08
N VAL A 260 17.94 -0.89 6.66
CA VAL A 260 17.96 -1.51 5.34
C VAL A 260 17.59 -0.51 4.24
N LEU A 261 16.73 0.48 4.53
CA LEU A 261 16.30 1.46 3.53
C LEU A 261 17.28 2.62 3.34
N ARG A 262 18.02 3.05 4.38
CA ARG A 262 19.05 4.09 4.25
C ARG A 262 20.21 3.68 3.33
N ALA A 263 20.62 2.41 3.35
CA ALA A 263 21.73 1.92 2.52
C ALA A 263 21.39 1.81 1.02
N ALA A 264 20.11 1.77 0.66
CA ALA A 264 19.65 1.70 -0.73
C ALA A 264 19.44 3.08 -1.38
N TRP A 265 19.35 4.14 -0.59
CA TRP A 265 18.96 5.48 -1.05
C TRP A 265 20.06 6.53 -0.94
N ALA A 266 21.02 6.38 -0.01
CA ALA A 266 22.23 7.18 -0.01
C ALA A 266 23.20 6.67 -1.08
N GLY A 267 23.03 7.16 -2.32
CA GLY A 267 24.17 7.25 -3.22
C GLY A 267 25.23 8.09 -2.52
N ARG A 268 26.30 7.45 -2.03
CA ARG A 268 27.51 8.17 -1.65
C ARG A 268 28.07 8.84 -2.92
N PRO A 269 28.67 10.03 -2.81
CA PRO A 269 29.34 10.69 -3.94
C PRO A 269 30.36 9.78 -4.61
#